data_AF-A0A4Z1AWF9-F1
#
_entry.id   AF-A0A4Z1AWF9-F1
#
_cell.length_a   1.000
_cell.length_b   1.000
_cell.length_c   1.000
_cell.angle_alpha   90.00
_cell.angle_beta   90.00
_cell.angle_gamma   90.00
#
_symmetry.space_group_name_H-M   'P 1'
#
loop_
_entity.id
_entity.type
_entity.pdbx_description
1 polymer ?
#
loop_
_entity_poly.entity_id
_entity_poly.type
_entity_poly.pdbx_seq_one_letter_code
_entity_poly.pdbx_strand_id
1 'polypeptide(L)'
;MSLNDRLKYLVDEVPKKICGVYFLYNDHNRIIYIGKSIDVKKRLIQHFKSLEKKEIKLQHFTHSISFENTGNELIALLRESELIKQHLPIFNRAQRKIKFFYAIYKEVNIDGYESLIAKKIDNSGNEIISFTSLNEAKEHLFYITEKYKLCQKINGLYKSKLSCFQYSLKECNGACMNREDTKLYNVRVHQYLKTVHLPKKDFLFELTGRNQNEKGIVFIEKGIYKGFGYCPKEIESLEELKSFIKIKQDNKDVRKILFRYIKSQFIK
;
A
#
# COMPACT_ATOMS: atom_id res chain seq x y z
N MET A 1 -12.56 11.15 -30.82
CA MET A 1 -12.52 12.57 -30.42
C MET A 1 -11.07 13.03 -30.41
N SER A 2 -10.78 14.11 -31.14
CA SER A 2 -9.50 14.82 -31.06
C SER A 2 -9.37 15.51 -29.68
N LEU A 3 -8.14 15.64 -29.17
CA LEU A 3 -7.90 16.51 -28.02
C LEU A 3 -8.20 17.96 -28.44
N ASN A 4 -8.82 18.74 -27.56
CA ASN A 4 -8.85 20.20 -27.73
C ASN A 4 -7.39 20.73 -27.70
N ASP A 5 -7.10 21.73 -28.53
CA ASP A 5 -5.76 22.30 -28.75
C ASP A 5 -5.03 22.66 -27.45
N ARG A 6 -5.76 23.15 -26.44
CA ARG A 6 -5.19 23.46 -25.12
C ARG A 6 -4.58 22.23 -24.45
N LEU A 7 -5.32 21.11 -24.40
CA LEU A 7 -4.85 19.88 -23.76
C LEU A 7 -3.74 19.23 -24.58
N LYS A 8 -3.79 19.37 -25.91
CA LYS A 8 -2.72 18.90 -26.80
C LYS A 8 -1.41 19.61 -26.50
N TYR A 9 -1.43 20.95 -26.41
CA TYR A 9 -0.27 21.76 -26.06
C TYR A 9 0.35 21.33 -24.71
N LEU A 10 -0.47 21.17 -23.67
CA LEU A 10 0.00 20.74 -22.35
C LEU A 10 0.71 19.37 -22.37
N VAL A 11 0.21 18.44 -23.20
CA VAL A 11 0.81 17.11 -23.35
C VAL A 11 2.10 17.16 -24.16
N ASP A 12 2.22 18.09 -25.10
CA ASP A 12 3.36 18.18 -25.99
C ASP A 12 4.64 18.63 -25.28
N GLU A 13 4.50 19.50 -24.28
CA GLU A 13 5.57 19.93 -23.35
C GLU A 13 6.12 18.78 -22.48
N VAL A 14 5.38 17.68 -22.31
CA VAL A 14 5.86 16.54 -21.53
C VAL A 14 6.83 15.70 -22.37
N PRO A 15 8.06 15.42 -21.89
CA PRO A 15 9.01 14.58 -22.60
C PRO A 15 8.49 13.15 -22.78
N LYS A 16 8.92 12.51 -23.87
CA LYS A 16 8.58 11.10 -24.15
C LYS A 16 9.31 10.17 -23.18
N LYS A 17 8.70 9.02 -22.87
CA LYS A 17 9.32 7.91 -22.10
C LYS A 17 9.76 8.26 -20.67
N ILE A 18 9.14 9.27 -20.06
CA ILE A 18 9.35 9.53 -18.62
C ILE A 18 8.55 8.51 -17.81
N CYS A 19 9.26 7.74 -16.99
CA CYS A 19 8.68 6.90 -15.94
C CYS A 19 8.64 7.71 -14.65
N GLY A 20 7.46 7.94 -14.09
CA GLY A 20 7.33 8.88 -13.00
C GLY A 20 5.93 9.14 -12.50
N VAL A 21 5.84 10.17 -11.67
CA VAL A 21 4.58 10.74 -11.16
C VAL A 21 4.29 12.03 -11.93
N TYR A 22 3.03 12.30 -12.23
CA TYR A 22 2.56 13.54 -12.83
C TYR A 22 1.47 14.19 -11.99
N PHE A 23 1.39 15.50 -12.11
CA PHE A 23 0.50 16.36 -11.35
C PHE A 23 -0.34 17.17 -12.33
N LEU A 24 -1.64 17.21 -12.08
CA LEU A 24 -2.56 18.08 -12.80
C LEU A 24 -2.98 19.20 -11.85
N TYR A 25 -2.86 20.44 -12.31
CA TYR A 25 -3.24 21.62 -11.54
C TYR A 25 -4.43 22.30 -12.17
N ASN A 26 -5.24 22.98 -11.37
CA ASN A 26 -6.25 23.91 -11.90
C ASN A 26 -5.68 25.30 -12.19
N ASP A 27 -6.55 26.17 -12.68
CA ASP A 27 -6.32 27.59 -12.95
C ASP A 27 -5.88 28.41 -11.72
N HIS A 28 -6.12 27.90 -10.51
CA HIS A 28 -5.64 28.48 -9.25
C HIS A 28 -4.32 27.85 -8.76
N ASN A 29 -3.62 27.13 -9.63
CA ASN A 29 -2.37 26.41 -9.34
C ASN A 29 -2.48 25.38 -8.20
N ARG A 30 -3.67 24.82 -7.96
CA ARG A 30 -3.91 23.78 -6.96
C ARG A 30 -3.85 22.40 -7.59
N ILE A 31 -3.16 21.47 -6.94
CA ILE A 31 -3.10 20.07 -7.40
C ILE A 31 -4.49 19.45 -7.29
N ILE A 32 -5.08 19.09 -8.44
CA ILE A 32 -6.39 18.44 -8.51
C ILE A 32 -6.28 16.93 -8.69
N TYR A 33 -5.15 16.45 -9.24
CA TYR A 33 -4.89 15.04 -9.44
C TYR A 33 -3.39 14.74 -9.47
N ILE A 34 -3.03 13.57 -8.95
CA ILE A 34 -1.68 13.00 -9.01
C ILE A 34 -1.81 11.58 -9.55
N GLY A 35 -0.97 11.20 -10.50
CA GLY A 35 -0.96 9.83 -11.00
C GLY A 35 0.45 9.36 -11.38
N LYS A 36 0.64 8.06 -11.53
CA LYS A 36 1.90 7.46 -12.00
C LYS A 36 1.80 6.87 -13.40
N SER A 37 2.94 6.73 -14.07
CA SER A 37 3.07 5.94 -15.29
C SER A 37 4.52 5.57 -15.59
N ILE A 38 4.73 4.45 -16.30
CA ILE A 38 6.00 4.15 -16.97
C ILE A 38 6.26 5.05 -18.19
N ASP A 39 5.19 5.66 -18.72
CA ASP A 39 5.22 6.68 -19.77
C ASP A 39 4.16 7.74 -19.43
N VAL A 40 4.60 8.82 -18.78
CA VAL A 40 3.73 9.92 -18.34
C VAL A 40 2.97 10.53 -19.51
N LYS A 41 3.63 10.84 -20.62
CA LYS A 41 3.00 11.45 -21.80
C LYS A 41 1.88 10.57 -22.35
N LYS A 42 2.15 9.27 -22.53
CA LYS A 42 1.13 8.31 -23.00
C LYS A 42 -0.06 8.22 -22.05
N ARG A 43 0.18 8.26 -20.74
CA ARG A 43 -0.88 8.20 -19.74
C ARG A 43 -1.76 9.45 -19.72
N LEU A 44 -1.17 10.63 -19.86
CA LEU A 44 -1.92 11.89 -20.00
C LEU A 44 -2.83 11.88 -21.22
N ILE A 45 -2.34 11.39 -22.36
CA ILE A 45 -3.17 11.21 -23.57
C ILE A 45 -4.37 10.30 -23.29
N GLN A 46 -4.18 9.21 -22.53
CA GLN A 46 -5.30 8.32 -22.16
C GLN A 46 -6.35 9.04 -21.32
N HIS A 47 -5.92 9.81 -20.30
CA HIS A 47 -6.82 10.62 -19.47
C HIS A 47 -7.60 11.63 -20.33
N PHE A 48 -6.93 12.31 -21.26
CA PHE A 48 -7.55 13.36 -22.07
C PHE A 48 -8.36 12.88 -23.29
N LYS A 49 -8.29 11.59 -23.63
CA LYS A 49 -9.16 10.97 -24.64
C LYS A 49 -10.33 10.18 -24.06
N SER A 50 -10.31 9.90 -22.75
CA SER A 50 -11.34 9.11 -22.10
C SER A 50 -12.64 9.89 -21.93
N LEU A 51 -13.78 9.19 -22.06
CA LEU A 51 -15.12 9.74 -21.85
C LEU A 51 -15.70 9.39 -20.47
N GLU A 52 -14.89 8.80 -19.58
CA GLU A 52 -15.34 8.52 -18.23
C GLU A 52 -15.60 9.82 -17.45
N LYS A 53 -16.63 9.81 -16.59
CA LYS A 53 -17.05 10.99 -15.82
C LYS A 53 -15.93 11.68 -15.03
N LYS A 54 -14.99 10.90 -14.48
CA LYS A 54 -13.82 11.45 -13.76
C LYS A 54 -12.85 12.12 -14.74
N GLU A 55 -12.62 11.49 -15.88
CA GLU A 55 -11.64 11.91 -16.88
C GLU A 55 -12.07 13.19 -17.60
N ILE A 56 -13.37 13.31 -17.91
CA ILE A 56 -13.97 14.56 -18.39
C ILE A 56 -13.74 15.72 -17.40
N LYS A 57 -13.83 15.46 -16.08
CA LYS A 57 -13.52 16.49 -15.07
C LYS A 57 -12.04 16.84 -15.06
N LEU A 58 -11.14 15.87 -15.20
CA LEU A 58 -9.70 16.16 -15.32
C LEU A 58 -9.42 17.02 -16.54
N GLN A 59 -9.99 16.69 -17.70
CA GLN A 59 -9.86 17.46 -18.94
C GLN A 59 -10.32 18.91 -18.76
N HIS A 60 -11.47 19.10 -18.11
CA HIS A 60 -12.05 20.42 -17.88
C HIS A 60 -11.21 21.26 -16.92
N PHE A 61 -10.85 20.71 -15.75
CA PHE A 61 -10.20 21.47 -14.68
C PHE A 61 -8.68 21.57 -14.81
N THR A 62 -8.03 20.71 -15.60
CA THR A 62 -6.56 20.79 -15.77
C THR A 62 -6.21 22.07 -16.51
N HIS A 63 -5.35 22.90 -15.93
CA HIS A 63 -4.79 24.12 -16.50
C HIS A 63 -3.29 23.97 -16.80
N SER A 64 -2.55 23.30 -15.93
CA SER A 64 -1.12 23.00 -16.13
C SER A 64 -0.76 21.59 -15.68
N ILE A 65 0.38 21.10 -16.15
CA ILE A 65 0.91 19.76 -15.88
C ILE A 65 2.35 19.89 -15.40
N SER A 66 2.71 19.14 -14.37
CA SER A 66 4.12 18.91 -13.99
C SER A 66 4.37 17.42 -13.80
N PHE A 67 5.64 17.03 -13.73
CA PHE A 67 6.02 15.63 -13.52
C PHE A 67 7.33 15.49 -12.74
N GLU A 68 7.48 14.36 -12.08
CA GLU A 68 8.68 13.93 -11.37
C GLU A 68 9.14 12.60 -12.00
N ASN A 69 10.29 12.59 -12.66
CA ASN A 69 10.90 11.36 -13.15
C ASN A 69 11.39 10.52 -11.96
N THR A 70 10.92 9.28 -11.86
CA THR A 70 11.32 8.34 -10.82
C THR A 70 12.24 7.22 -11.33
N GLY A 71 12.42 7.09 -12.65
CA GLY A 71 13.28 6.08 -13.28
C GLY A 71 12.73 4.65 -13.26
N ASN A 72 11.96 4.28 -12.23
CA ASN A 72 11.42 2.95 -12.05
C ASN A 72 9.95 2.96 -11.63
N GLU A 73 9.20 1.96 -12.08
CA GLU A 73 7.76 1.82 -11.78
C GLU A 73 7.49 1.62 -10.29
N LEU A 74 8.32 0.84 -9.58
CA LEU A 74 8.12 0.61 -8.15
C LEU A 74 8.26 1.92 -7.37
N ILE A 75 9.28 2.72 -7.68
CA ILE A 75 9.46 4.03 -7.05
C ILE A 75 8.31 4.96 -7.44
N ALA A 76 7.84 4.94 -8.69
CA ALA A 76 6.68 5.72 -9.13
C ALA A 76 5.42 5.40 -8.31
N LEU A 77 5.15 4.12 -8.07
CA LEU A 77 4.04 3.63 -7.23
C LEU A 77 4.16 4.11 -5.78
N LEU A 78 5.35 3.99 -5.19
CA LEU A 78 5.61 4.43 -3.81
C LEU A 78 5.48 5.95 -3.66
N ARG A 79 6.05 6.70 -4.62
CA ARG A 79 6.02 8.16 -4.67
C ARG A 79 4.62 8.71 -4.89
N GLU A 80 3.84 8.12 -5.78
CA GLU A 80 2.43 8.49 -6.00
C GLU A 80 1.60 8.33 -4.71
N SER A 81 1.72 7.17 -4.06
CA SER A 81 1.02 6.87 -2.80
C SER A 81 1.38 7.87 -1.70
N GLU A 82 2.66 8.26 -1.60
CA GLU A 82 3.12 9.31 -0.68
C GLU A 82 2.48 10.66 -1.01
N LEU A 83 2.60 11.12 -2.25
CA LEU A 83 2.17 12.45 -2.69
C LEU A 83 0.65 12.62 -2.58
N ILE A 84 -0.13 11.59 -2.87
CA ILE A 84 -1.59 11.66 -2.71
C ILE A 84 -1.97 11.83 -1.24
N LYS A 85 -1.27 11.15 -0.32
CA LYS A 85 -1.49 11.29 1.13
C LYS A 85 -1.07 12.67 1.65
N GLN A 86 -0.04 13.28 1.06
CA GLN A 86 0.44 14.62 1.40
C GLN A 86 -0.48 15.74 0.88
N HIS A 87 -0.91 15.67 -0.38
CA HIS A 87 -1.62 16.77 -1.05
C HIS A 87 -3.14 16.61 -1.08
N LEU A 88 -3.65 15.41 -0.85
CA LEU A 88 -5.09 15.10 -0.84
C LEU A 88 -5.86 15.64 -2.09
N PRO A 89 -5.37 15.44 -3.33
CA PRO A 89 -5.93 16.09 -4.53
C PRO A 89 -7.38 15.69 -4.79
N ILE A 90 -8.23 16.64 -5.22
CA ILE A 90 -9.69 16.44 -5.24
C ILE A 90 -10.18 15.20 -5.99
N PHE A 91 -9.49 14.81 -7.07
CA PHE A 91 -9.86 13.70 -7.92
C PHE A 91 -9.20 12.36 -7.57
N ASN A 92 -8.26 12.31 -6.62
CA ASN A 92 -7.65 11.07 -6.10
C ASN A 92 -8.51 10.37 -5.03
N ARG A 93 -9.83 10.32 -5.21
CA ARG A 93 -10.81 9.92 -4.18
C ARG A 93 -10.44 8.67 -3.38
N ALA A 94 -9.93 7.62 -4.05
CA ALA A 94 -9.58 6.35 -3.43
C ALA A 94 -8.43 6.42 -2.43
N GLN A 95 -7.46 7.31 -2.63
CA GLN A 95 -6.23 7.37 -1.84
C GLN A 95 -6.11 8.63 -0.95
N ARG A 96 -7.01 9.62 -1.10
CA ARG A 96 -6.99 10.87 -0.29
C ARG A 96 -7.16 10.61 1.20
N LYS A 97 -8.19 9.87 1.60
CA LYS A 97 -8.66 9.93 2.99
C LYS A 97 -8.18 8.76 3.81
N ILE A 98 -6.91 8.69 4.21
CA ILE A 98 -6.55 7.70 5.22
C ILE A 98 -5.47 8.18 6.19
N LYS A 99 -5.89 8.89 7.25
CA LYS A 99 -5.17 8.78 8.53
C LYS A 99 -5.56 7.42 9.11
N PHE A 100 -4.56 6.57 9.30
CA PHE A 100 -4.78 5.29 9.95
C PHE A 100 -4.81 5.52 11.45
N PHE A 101 -5.93 5.20 12.09
CA PHE A 101 -6.10 5.34 13.53
C PHE A 101 -6.22 3.98 14.23
N TYR A 102 -6.41 2.91 13.46
CA TYR A 102 -6.66 1.57 13.95
C TYR A 102 -5.78 0.56 13.23
N ALA A 103 -5.47 -0.55 13.89
CA ALA A 103 -4.72 -1.65 13.31
C ALA A 103 -5.14 -3.00 13.91
N ILE A 104 -4.84 -4.07 13.18
CA ILE A 104 -4.90 -5.44 13.69
C ILE A 104 -3.53 -5.79 14.27
N TYR A 105 -3.53 -6.34 15.48
CA TYR A 105 -2.35 -6.83 16.19
C TYR A 105 -2.47 -8.32 16.48
N LYS A 106 -1.33 -8.98 16.65
CA LYS A 106 -1.27 -10.34 17.18
C LYS A 106 -1.09 -10.27 18.69
N GLU A 107 -1.94 -10.95 19.44
CA GLU A 107 -1.78 -11.15 20.87
C GLU A 107 -1.84 -12.66 21.17
N VAL A 108 -1.32 -13.09 22.32
CA VAL A 108 -1.38 -14.49 22.74
C VAL A 108 -2.15 -14.55 24.04
N ASN A 109 -3.19 -15.37 24.09
CA ASN A 109 -3.97 -15.56 25.32
C ASN A 109 -3.29 -16.53 26.29
N ILE A 110 -3.85 -16.67 27.50
CA ILE A 110 -3.28 -17.53 28.55
C ILE A 110 -3.21 -19.01 28.16
N ASP A 111 -4.11 -19.46 27.28
CA ASP A 111 -4.19 -20.83 26.76
C ASP A 111 -3.29 -21.06 25.53
N GLY A 112 -2.51 -20.04 25.13
CA GLY A 112 -1.52 -20.09 24.03
C GLY A 112 -2.07 -19.86 22.63
N TYR A 113 -3.35 -19.54 22.46
CA TYR A 113 -3.92 -19.22 21.16
C TYR A 113 -3.50 -17.81 20.70
N GLU A 114 -3.05 -17.70 19.46
CA GLU A 114 -2.71 -16.43 18.82
C GLU A 114 -3.98 -15.70 18.35
N SER A 115 -4.38 -14.65 19.04
CA SER A 115 -5.52 -13.81 18.65
C SER A 115 -5.13 -12.69 17.71
N LEU A 116 -6.04 -12.34 16.81
CA LEU A 116 -5.95 -11.14 15.97
C LEU A 116 -6.93 -10.10 16.50
N ILE A 117 -6.44 -8.95 16.97
CA ILE A 117 -7.24 -7.94 17.66
C ILE A 117 -7.19 -6.61 16.92
N ALA A 118 -8.36 -6.06 16.60
CA ALA A 118 -8.49 -4.72 16.04
C ALA A 118 -8.57 -3.67 17.16
N LYS A 119 -7.56 -2.80 17.26
CA LYS A 119 -7.49 -1.71 18.27
C LYS A 119 -6.93 -0.43 17.67
N LYS A 120 -6.93 0.67 18.45
CA LYS A 120 -6.25 1.91 18.05
C LYS A 120 -4.76 1.63 17.85
N ILE A 121 -4.15 2.31 16.88
CA ILE A 121 -2.70 2.22 16.67
C ILE A 121 -2.00 2.69 17.94
N ASP A 122 -1.05 1.89 18.40
CA ASP A 122 -0.11 2.20 19.47
C ASP A 122 1.29 2.51 18.90
N ASN A 123 2.21 2.93 19.77
CA ASN A 123 3.59 3.24 19.40
C ASN A 123 4.49 2.00 19.34
N SER A 124 3.92 0.78 19.33
CA SER A 124 4.72 -0.46 19.41
C SER A 124 5.37 -0.84 18.08
N GLY A 125 4.87 -0.34 16.95
CA GLY A 125 5.35 -0.71 15.61
C GLY A 125 5.06 -2.17 15.20
N ASN A 126 4.24 -2.89 15.99
CA ASN A 126 3.92 -4.30 15.77
C ASN A 126 2.59 -4.50 15.02
N GLU A 127 2.09 -3.48 14.33
CA GLU A 127 0.84 -3.57 13.59
C GLU A 127 0.95 -4.52 12.38
N ILE A 128 0.02 -5.47 12.28
CA ILE A 128 -0.09 -6.37 11.12
C ILE A 128 -0.59 -5.58 9.91
N ILE A 129 -1.66 -4.80 10.10
CA ILE A 129 -2.30 -4.00 9.07
C ILE A 129 -3.11 -2.87 9.69
N SER A 130 -3.03 -1.68 9.08
CA SER A 130 -3.68 -0.45 9.58
C SER A 130 -4.90 -0.06 8.74
N PHE A 131 -5.87 0.61 9.38
CA PHE A 131 -7.16 1.01 8.83
C PHE A 131 -7.55 2.44 9.22
N THR A 132 -8.42 3.05 8.41
CA THR A 132 -8.98 4.40 8.66
C THR A 132 -9.87 4.44 9.90
N SER A 133 -10.60 3.36 10.12
CA SER A 133 -11.69 3.28 11.09
C SER A 133 -11.67 1.92 11.76
N LEU A 134 -12.21 1.87 12.97
CA LEU A 134 -12.37 0.60 13.70
C LEU A 134 -13.31 -0.35 12.94
N ASN A 135 -14.30 0.18 12.22
CA ASN A 135 -15.23 -0.63 11.45
C ASN A 135 -14.53 -1.35 10.29
N GLU A 136 -13.72 -0.63 9.50
CA GLU A 136 -12.93 -1.24 8.41
C GLU A 136 -11.97 -2.32 8.95
N ALA A 137 -11.36 -2.07 10.12
CA ALA A 137 -10.51 -3.05 10.79
C ALA A 137 -11.31 -4.31 11.22
N LYS A 138 -12.49 -4.13 11.80
CA LYS A 138 -13.37 -5.22 12.23
C LYS A 138 -13.95 -6.02 11.06
N GLU A 139 -14.37 -5.37 9.98
CA GLU A 139 -14.84 -6.03 8.76
C GLU A 139 -13.74 -6.90 8.14
N HIS A 140 -12.52 -6.35 8.06
CA HIS A 140 -11.38 -7.13 7.61
C HIS A 140 -11.05 -8.29 8.56
N LEU A 141 -11.09 -8.06 9.88
CA LEU A 141 -10.88 -9.09 10.89
C LEU A 141 -11.95 -10.19 10.82
N PHE A 142 -13.20 -9.84 10.53
CA PHE A 142 -14.29 -10.77 10.32
C PHE A 142 -14.05 -11.63 9.08
N TYR A 143 -13.73 -11.00 7.93
CA TYR A 143 -13.40 -11.70 6.69
C TYR A 143 -12.26 -12.71 6.87
N ILE A 144 -11.17 -12.34 7.54
CA ILE A 144 -10.06 -13.30 7.78
C ILE A 144 -10.46 -14.39 8.77
N THR A 145 -11.31 -14.08 9.74
CA THR A 145 -11.78 -15.06 10.72
C THR A 145 -12.60 -16.14 10.01
N GLU A 146 -13.48 -15.76 9.08
CA GLU A 146 -14.22 -16.70 8.24
C GLU A 146 -13.31 -17.47 7.29
N LYS A 147 -12.51 -16.76 6.50
CA LYS A 147 -11.68 -17.35 5.45
C LYS A 147 -10.71 -18.42 5.99
N TYR A 148 -10.13 -18.17 7.16
CA TYR A 148 -9.17 -19.08 7.80
C TYR A 148 -9.80 -19.94 8.90
N LYS A 149 -11.14 -19.96 9.02
CA LYS A 149 -11.88 -20.71 10.05
C LYS A 149 -11.31 -20.50 11.45
N LEU A 150 -11.02 -19.25 11.79
CA LEU A 150 -10.55 -18.83 13.11
C LEU A 150 -11.77 -18.62 14.03
N CYS A 151 -11.50 -18.41 15.32
CA CYS A 151 -12.54 -18.22 16.31
C CYS A 151 -12.82 -16.73 16.53
N GLN A 152 -14.06 -16.29 16.26
CA GLN A 152 -14.50 -14.91 16.54
C GLN A 152 -14.30 -14.49 18.01
N LYS A 153 -14.47 -15.41 18.98
CA LYS A 153 -14.30 -15.10 20.40
C LYS A 153 -12.83 -14.87 20.76
N ILE A 154 -11.92 -15.69 20.23
CA ILE A 154 -10.47 -15.49 20.39
C ILE A 154 -10.03 -14.18 19.72
N ASN A 155 -10.54 -13.87 18.52
CA ASN A 155 -10.25 -12.63 17.80
C ASN A 155 -11.02 -11.40 18.34
N GLY A 156 -11.73 -11.52 19.47
CA GLY A 156 -12.44 -10.38 20.09
C GLY A 156 -13.57 -9.78 19.26
N LEU A 157 -14.04 -10.47 18.21
CA LEU A 157 -15.16 -10.05 17.36
C LEU A 157 -16.52 -10.29 18.02
N TYR A 158 -16.61 -11.28 18.90
CA TYR A 158 -17.86 -11.69 19.53
C TYR A 158 -17.67 -11.99 21.02
N LYS A 159 -18.51 -11.40 21.87
CA LYS A 159 -18.53 -11.67 23.31
C LYS A 159 -19.65 -12.66 23.62
N SER A 160 -19.29 -13.86 24.07
CA SER A 160 -20.24 -14.90 24.50
C SER A 160 -19.67 -15.66 25.69
N LYS A 161 -20.52 -16.03 26.65
CA LYS A 161 -20.14 -16.84 27.81
C LYS A 161 -19.84 -18.29 27.44
N LEU A 162 -20.53 -18.84 26.44
CA LEU A 162 -20.43 -20.25 26.03
C LEU A 162 -19.51 -20.40 24.80
N SER A 163 -20.07 -20.73 23.64
CA SER A 163 -19.38 -20.86 22.36
C SER A 163 -19.45 -19.57 21.52
N CYS A 164 -18.57 -19.43 20.52
CA CYS A 164 -18.73 -18.40 19.50
C CYS A 164 -19.86 -18.77 18.53
N PHE A 165 -20.49 -17.77 17.90
CA PHE A 165 -21.60 -17.98 16.95
C PHE A 165 -21.23 -18.95 15.80
N GLN A 166 -20.03 -18.82 15.23
CA GLN A 166 -19.54 -19.71 14.19
C GLN A 166 -19.37 -21.17 14.64
N TYR A 167 -19.11 -21.43 15.93
CA TYR A 167 -19.07 -22.81 16.41
C TYR A 167 -20.45 -23.47 16.32
N SER A 168 -21.50 -22.73 16.69
CA SER A 168 -22.89 -23.20 16.57
C SER A 168 -23.28 -23.46 15.11
N LEU A 169 -22.66 -22.76 14.17
CA LEU A 169 -22.81 -22.96 12.72
C LEU A 169 -21.83 -24.00 12.13
N LYS A 170 -20.96 -24.63 12.95
CA LYS A 170 -19.88 -25.55 12.52
C LYS A 170 -18.84 -24.93 11.59
N GLU A 171 -18.71 -23.60 11.60
CA GLU A 171 -17.73 -22.84 10.82
C GLU A 171 -16.46 -22.50 11.63
N CYS A 172 -16.43 -22.86 12.91
CA CYS A 172 -15.28 -22.76 13.80
C CYS A 172 -15.03 -24.09 14.51
N ASN A 173 -13.77 -24.44 14.75
CA ASN A 173 -13.37 -25.70 15.38
C ASN A 173 -13.45 -25.68 16.93
N GLY A 174 -13.94 -24.59 17.53
CA GLY A 174 -14.22 -24.55 18.97
C GLY A 174 -13.03 -24.22 19.87
N ALA A 175 -12.01 -23.52 19.33
CA ALA A 175 -10.85 -23.06 20.10
C ALA A 175 -11.23 -22.28 21.37
N CYS A 176 -12.30 -21.46 21.36
CA CYS A 176 -12.76 -20.75 22.56
C CYS A 176 -13.32 -21.63 23.70
N MET A 177 -13.44 -22.93 23.46
CA MET A 177 -13.86 -23.94 24.44
C MET A 177 -12.78 -25.01 24.64
N ASN A 178 -11.54 -24.74 24.22
CA ASN A 178 -10.42 -25.67 24.26
C ASN A 178 -10.69 -27.03 23.56
N ARG A 179 -11.59 -27.04 22.56
CA ARG A 179 -11.89 -28.24 21.75
C ARG A 179 -10.94 -28.43 20.56
N GLU A 180 -10.23 -27.36 20.19
CA GLU A 180 -9.23 -27.38 19.13
C GLU A 180 -7.85 -27.23 19.74
N ASP A 181 -6.91 -28.07 19.31
CA ASP A 181 -5.50 -27.95 19.70
C ASP A 181 -4.92 -26.57 19.31
N THR A 182 -4.20 -25.96 20.25
CA THR A 182 -3.60 -24.64 20.09
C THR A 182 -2.65 -24.56 18.91
N LYS A 183 -1.86 -25.61 18.63
CA LYS A 183 -0.93 -25.62 17.49
C LYS A 183 -1.70 -25.61 16.18
N LEU A 184 -2.74 -26.43 16.07
CA LEU A 184 -3.59 -26.49 14.86
C LEU A 184 -4.29 -25.16 14.57
N TYR A 185 -4.78 -24.47 15.61
CA TYR A 185 -5.35 -23.14 15.47
C TYR A 185 -4.29 -22.13 14.99
N ASN A 186 -3.14 -22.08 15.66
CA ASN A 186 -2.06 -21.12 15.37
C ASN A 186 -1.48 -21.30 13.95
N VAL A 187 -1.46 -22.53 13.41
CA VAL A 187 -1.09 -22.77 12.01
C VAL A 187 -1.93 -21.92 11.04
N ARG A 188 -3.25 -21.81 11.27
CA ARG A 188 -4.14 -21.02 10.41
C ARG A 188 -3.95 -19.51 10.58
N VAL A 189 -3.66 -19.07 11.80
CA VAL A 189 -3.25 -17.68 12.04
C VAL A 189 -1.98 -17.36 11.24
N HIS A 190 -0.97 -18.22 11.29
CA HIS A 190 0.26 -18.05 10.50
C HIS A 190 0.04 -18.12 8.99
N GLN A 191 -0.92 -18.92 8.50
CA GLN A 191 -1.29 -18.91 7.08
C GLN A 191 -1.77 -17.53 6.63
N TYR A 192 -2.58 -16.84 7.44
CA TYR A 192 -2.96 -15.45 7.16
C TYR A 192 -1.76 -14.50 7.26
N LEU A 193 -0.96 -14.58 8.33
CA LEU A 193 0.16 -13.67 8.56
C LEU A 193 1.17 -13.70 7.40
N LYS A 194 1.40 -14.86 6.78
CA LYS A 194 2.25 -15.02 5.58
C LYS A 194 1.74 -14.24 4.35
N THR A 195 0.45 -13.91 4.29
CA THR A 195 -0.13 -13.14 3.18
C THR A 195 -0.05 -11.63 3.35
N VAL A 196 0.16 -11.16 4.57
CA VAL A 196 0.11 -9.72 4.92
C VAL A 196 1.48 -9.18 5.29
N HIS A 197 2.32 -10.01 5.91
CA HIS A 197 3.69 -9.62 6.20
C HIS A 197 4.53 -9.73 4.94
N LEU A 198 5.28 -8.66 4.66
CA LEU A 198 6.51 -8.82 3.90
C LEU A 198 7.39 -9.83 4.67
N PRO A 199 8.18 -10.67 3.98
CA PRO A 199 9.08 -11.57 4.69
C PRO A 199 9.89 -10.77 5.73
N LYS A 200 10.02 -11.28 6.96
CA LYS A 200 10.79 -10.64 8.05
C LYS A 200 12.30 -10.74 7.78
N LYS A 201 12.70 -10.24 6.62
CA LYS A 201 14.05 -10.16 6.11
C LYS A 201 14.27 -8.74 5.64
N ASP A 202 15.53 -8.35 5.61
CA ASP A 202 15.91 -7.09 5.00
C ASP A 202 15.90 -7.26 3.49
N PHE A 203 15.31 -6.30 2.79
CA PHE A 203 15.36 -6.23 1.34
C PHE A 203 15.89 -4.86 0.95
N LEU A 204 16.91 -4.87 0.10
CA LEU A 204 17.35 -3.71 -0.63
C LEU A 204 17.18 -4.03 -2.11
N PHE A 205 16.26 -3.31 -2.76
CA PHE A 205 16.06 -3.45 -4.20
C PHE A 205 16.86 -2.37 -4.90
N GLU A 206 17.77 -2.80 -5.78
CA GLU A 206 18.39 -1.94 -6.77
C GLU A 206 17.53 -1.91 -8.02
N LEU A 207 17.23 -0.70 -8.48
CA LEU A 207 16.26 -0.42 -9.53
C LEU A 207 16.87 0.54 -10.54
N THR A 208 16.24 0.64 -11.71
CA THR A 208 16.60 1.66 -12.70
C THR A 208 16.50 3.07 -12.09
N GLY A 209 17.57 3.85 -12.21
CA GLY A 209 17.61 5.25 -11.77
C GLY A 209 16.92 6.21 -12.75
N ARG A 210 16.90 7.50 -12.41
CA ARG A 210 16.27 8.55 -13.26
C ARG A 210 17.09 8.85 -14.50
N ASN A 211 18.40 8.60 -14.43
CA ASN A 211 19.36 8.75 -15.53
C ASN A 211 20.36 7.58 -15.54
N GLN A 212 21.32 7.62 -16.47
CA GLN A 212 22.26 6.51 -16.69
C GLN A 212 23.35 6.37 -15.63
N ASN A 213 23.58 7.38 -14.79
CA ASN A 213 24.69 7.42 -13.82
C ASN A 213 24.23 7.10 -12.39
N GLU A 214 22.94 6.90 -12.18
CA GLU A 214 22.39 6.52 -10.87
C GLU A 214 21.53 5.25 -10.96
N LYS A 215 21.34 4.63 -9.80
CA LYS A 215 20.35 3.58 -9.57
C LYS A 215 19.35 4.04 -8.51
N GLY A 216 18.11 3.60 -8.67
CA GLY A 216 17.09 3.76 -7.66
C GLY A 216 17.24 2.67 -6.60
N ILE A 217 16.98 2.99 -5.34
CA ILE A 217 17.04 2.02 -4.26
C ILE A 217 15.76 2.06 -3.43
N VAL A 218 15.26 0.89 -3.02
CA VAL A 218 14.12 0.76 -2.09
C VAL A 218 14.54 -0.14 -0.94
N PHE A 219 14.34 0.32 0.29
CA PHE A 219 14.77 -0.40 1.49
C PHE A 219 13.59 -0.82 2.37
N ILE A 220 13.63 -2.09 2.77
CA ILE A 220 12.73 -2.72 3.72
C ILE A 220 13.61 -3.36 4.79
N GLU A 221 13.37 -3.02 6.05
CA GLU A 221 14.10 -3.57 7.19
C GLU A 221 13.15 -4.37 8.06
N LYS A 222 13.46 -5.64 8.31
CA LYS A 222 12.64 -6.55 9.14
C LYS A 222 11.16 -6.59 8.70
N GLY A 223 10.91 -6.47 7.40
CA GLY A 223 9.56 -6.44 6.83
C GLY A 223 8.82 -5.10 6.92
N ILE A 224 9.49 -4.03 7.36
CA ILE A 224 8.95 -2.67 7.45
C ILE A 224 9.59 -1.82 6.35
N TYR A 225 8.77 -1.16 5.54
CA TYR A 225 9.25 -0.22 4.54
C TYR A 225 9.93 0.99 5.21
N LYS A 226 11.16 1.29 4.81
CA LYS A 226 11.92 2.43 5.35
C LYS A 226 11.96 3.61 4.40
N GLY A 227 11.96 3.37 3.10
CA GLY A 227 12.05 4.45 2.12
C GLY A 227 12.59 4.03 0.77
N PHE A 228 12.78 5.02 -0.09
CA PHE A 228 13.50 4.88 -1.35
C PHE A 228 14.48 6.05 -1.53
N GLY A 229 15.43 5.88 -2.43
CA GLY A 229 16.48 6.84 -2.72
C GLY A 229 17.08 6.65 -4.10
N TYR A 230 18.09 7.46 -4.39
CA TYR A 230 18.92 7.35 -5.58
C TYR A 230 20.38 7.47 -5.18
N CYS A 231 21.23 6.60 -5.70
CA CYS A 231 22.66 6.62 -5.48
C CYS A 231 23.41 6.46 -6.81
N PRO A 232 24.67 6.94 -6.90
CA PRO A 232 25.57 6.61 -8.01
C PRO A 232 25.65 5.09 -8.22
N LYS A 233 25.77 4.66 -9.48
CA LYS A 233 25.77 3.22 -9.83
C LYS A 233 26.95 2.46 -9.25
N GLU A 234 28.06 3.16 -9.02
CA GLU A 234 29.34 2.64 -8.55
C GLU A 234 29.29 2.24 -7.06
N ILE A 235 28.29 2.72 -6.32
CA ILE A 235 28.15 2.41 -4.89
C ILE A 235 27.60 0.99 -4.73
N GLU A 236 28.37 0.11 -4.11
CA GLU A 236 27.98 -1.28 -3.80
C GLU A 236 27.87 -1.55 -2.30
N SER A 237 28.54 -0.75 -1.45
CA SER A 237 28.50 -0.92 0.00
C SER A 237 27.09 -0.73 0.56
N LEU A 238 26.58 -1.73 1.28
CA LEU A 238 25.23 -1.70 1.86
C LEU A 238 25.04 -0.55 2.86
N GLU A 239 26.09 -0.16 3.58
CA GLU A 239 26.06 0.97 4.53
C GLU A 239 25.92 2.30 3.79
N GLU A 240 26.68 2.48 2.70
CA GLU A 240 26.56 3.66 1.85
C GLU A 240 25.22 3.71 1.14
N LEU A 241 24.74 2.59 0.59
CA LEU A 241 23.40 2.55 -0.04
C LEU A 241 22.31 3.01 0.93
N LYS A 242 22.38 2.60 2.20
CA LYS A 242 21.42 3.02 3.22
C LYS A 242 21.45 4.53 3.47
N SER A 243 22.59 5.21 3.34
CA SER A 243 22.66 6.67 3.55
C SER A 243 21.93 7.47 2.48
N PHE A 244 21.69 6.90 1.29
CA PHE A 244 20.91 7.54 0.22
C PHE A 244 19.39 7.32 0.36
N ILE A 245 18.94 6.50 1.31
CA ILE A 245 17.52 6.26 1.55
C ILE A 245 16.88 7.48 2.23
N LYS A 246 15.90 8.08 1.56
CA LYS A 246 15.02 9.06 2.21
C LYS A 246 13.97 8.30 3.01
N ILE A 247 13.92 8.52 4.31
CA ILE A 247 12.97 7.84 5.19
C ILE A 247 11.53 8.24 4.82
N LYS A 248 10.65 7.24 4.70
CA LYS A 248 9.23 7.39 4.34
C LYS A 248 8.35 6.60 5.30
N GLN A 249 7.06 6.92 5.31
CA GLN A 249 6.08 6.25 6.15
C GLN A 249 5.61 4.92 5.52
N ASP A 250 5.64 3.84 6.30
CA ASP A 250 5.01 2.56 5.94
C ASP A 250 3.50 2.58 6.17
N ASN A 251 2.73 1.88 5.31
CA ASN A 251 1.29 1.73 5.44
C ASN A 251 0.73 0.59 4.56
N LYS A 252 -0.58 0.30 4.69
CA LYS A 252 -1.30 -0.75 3.95
C LYS A 252 -1.14 -0.65 2.43
N ASP A 253 -1.15 0.54 1.84
CA ASP A 253 -1.00 0.69 0.38
C ASP A 253 0.43 0.39 -0.06
N VAL A 254 1.41 0.90 0.69
CA VAL A 254 2.84 0.63 0.48
C VAL A 254 3.12 -0.88 0.58
N ARG A 255 2.63 -1.54 1.64
CA ARG A 255 2.80 -3.00 1.80
C ARG A 255 2.18 -3.77 0.64
N LYS A 256 1.00 -3.38 0.14
CA LYS A 256 0.38 -3.99 -1.05
C LYS A 256 1.22 -3.81 -2.32
N ILE A 257 1.79 -2.62 -2.52
CA ILE A 257 2.70 -2.33 -3.63
C ILE A 257 3.92 -3.25 -3.56
N LEU A 258 4.59 -3.27 -2.40
CA LEU A 258 5.81 -4.06 -2.18
C LEU A 258 5.54 -5.57 -2.27
N PHE A 259 4.43 -6.05 -1.71
CA PHE A 259 4.07 -7.48 -1.77
C PHE A 259 3.85 -7.95 -3.20
N ARG A 260 3.14 -7.16 -4.02
CA ARG A 260 2.96 -7.47 -5.45
C ARG A 260 4.28 -7.50 -6.19
N TYR A 261 5.16 -6.53 -5.91
CA TYR A 261 6.48 -6.46 -6.51
C TYR A 261 7.34 -7.67 -6.13
N ILE A 262 7.49 -7.96 -4.84
CA ILE A 262 8.23 -9.12 -4.32
C ILE A 262 7.71 -10.40 -4.96
N LYS A 263 6.39 -10.62 -4.94
CA LYS A 263 5.79 -11.81 -5.54
C LYS A 263 6.13 -11.94 -7.02
N SER A 264 6.20 -10.84 -7.78
CA SER A 264 6.59 -10.86 -9.19
C SER A 264 8.07 -11.21 -9.43
N GLN A 265 8.94 -10.95 -8.45
CA GLN A 265 10.37 -11.29 -8.54
C GLN A 265 10.64 -12.77 -8.22
N PHE A 266 9.87 -13.37 -7.32
CA PHE A 266 10.04 -14.77 -6.89
C PHE A 266 9.19 -15.81 -7.66
N ILE A 267 8.44 -15.39 -8.68
CA ILE A 267 7.68 -16.28 -9.59
C ILE A 267 8.38 -16.45 -10.95
N LYS A 268 9.61 -15.95 -11.09
CA LYS A 268 10.47 -16.25 -12.24
C LYS A 268 11.28 -17.51 -12.00
#